data_AF-X6LYN5-F1
#
_entry.id   AF-X6LYN5-F1
#
_cell.length_a   1.000
_cell.length_b   1.000
_cell.length_c   1.000
_cell.angle_alpha   90.00
_cell.angle_beta   90.00
_cell.angle_gamma   90.00
#
_symmetry.space_group_name_H-M   'P 1'
#
loop_
_entity.id
_entity.type
_entity.pdbx_description
1 polymer ?
#
loop_
_entity_poly.entity_id
_entity_poly.type
_entity_poly.pdbx_seq_one_letter_code
_entity_poly.pdbx_strand_id
1 'polypeptide(L)'
;MDIFGRYQARTNEEHQGSSYEEIVLVAAAGKISKSRSHLKNHLNGEEEPFRILTQCSHENCEFYTRDVIRGNFHMYLSVKEDDQLTDIIKDMVFCMARMVMRDEAMNIPMIEAIFYHFNHIITKYVQFLSLCNDETVLSDIKKILLANGNTIPLQKMINVSCALSNYVLVDVPQKGASEFISKMDIACNATRAILRFLQQQPASTDKMYEDFLIVYRQLHMKTLGIKHMWKDCPTAIVEEKQDAVSMLGLVEHGFLKDNNVIPEIIKTAAKYIVVPDSKTQSCLYFIDDLLHVVQMMECVNDPSNEKVFQHVLQTIFFRPQDFVHISSFQSLLRLRVLELLVRNRWTHILKEPPNLWIELNRVHEKLYINTQFKGCALDQQSRTRDQKISVVSQLKVRLIQSISSLVKNATILEYPSENEKIRLCLIGICKDLSYFRDNQKLFEQWQEYEDHLHIWFLKQCCMSKNMDWLQMFFSQPWLRQEFTLFGTSKIFSQLQRRDHYESFARPFNESFGKRYKSFKDKLISGDYNCYVGSKEDIPSLLTAALFLSSSISPENLINIMYIYTHIYVHIYYTYLQKMFFFCQYLLHKHRDIHVPAEFEFYNFKSGRNLHKKFAVKISDYKKVSAVKL
;
A
#
# COMPACT_ATOMS: atom_id res chain seq x y z
N MET A 1 -34.99 28.34 -16.67
CA MET A 1 -35.32 27.15 -17.48
C MET A 1 -34.14 26.20 -17.37
N ASP A 2 -34.26 25.26 -16.45
CA ASP A 2 -33.19 24.36 -16.03
C ASP A 2 -33.43 22.98 -16.68
N ILE A 3 -33.08 22.88 -17.97
CA ILE A 3 -33.32 21.67 -18.77
C ILE A 3 -32.32 20.55 -18.37
N PHE A 4 -31.20 20.88 -17.72
CA PHE A 4 -30.17 19.93 -17.27
C PHE A 4 -30.13 19.67 -15.76
N GLY A 5 -30.71 20.53 -14.90
CA GLY A 5 -30.75 20.31 -13.45
C GLY A 5 -31.51 19.03 -13.05
N ARG A 6 -32.44 18.55 -13.88
CA ARG A 6 -33.11 17.25 -13.66
C ARG A 6 -32.31 16.03 -14.16
N TYR A 7 -31.26 16.22 -14.95
CA TYR A 7 -30.35 15.15 -15.40
C TYR A 7 -29.13 14.98 -14.48
N GLN A 8 -28.71 16.04 -13.76
CA GLN A 8 -27.59 16.00 -12.81
C GLN A 8 -27.86 15.12 -11.57
N ALA A 9 -29.12 14.89 -11.19
CA ALA A 9 -29.48 14.14 -9.99
C ALA A 9 -29.38 12.60 -10.13
N ARG A 10 -28.90 12.05 -11.26
CA ARG A 10 -28.86 10.59 -11.50
C ARG A 10 -27.48 9.99 -11.80
N THR A 11 -26.40 10.74 -11.68
CA THR A 11 -25.03 10.21 -11.90
C THR A 11 -24.03 10.57 -10.79
N ASN A 12 -24.52 10.95 -9.60
CA ASN A 12 -23.69 11.08 -8.40
C ASN A 12 -23.64 9.76 -7.62
N GLU A 13 -23.13 8.70 -8.25
CA GLU A 13 -22.59 7.54 -7.53
C GLU A 13 -21.31 7.07 -8.24
N GLU A 14 -20.28 6.85 -7.41
CA GLU A 14 -18.99 6.21 -7.71
C GLU A 14 -17.82 7.08 -8.24
N HIS A 15 -17.09 7.64 -7.27
CA HIS A 15 -15.66 7.91 -7.37
C HIS A 15 -14.87 6.60 -7.40
N GLN A 16 -14.17 6.30 -8.49
CA GLN A 16 -13.01 5.38 -8.48
C GLN A 16 -12.09 5.55 -9.72
N GLY A 17 -10.82 5.88 -9.44
CA GLY A 17 -9.62 5.31 -10.06
C GLY A 17 -9.47 5.25 -11.59
N SER A 18 -8.79 6.27 -12.15
CA SER A 18 -7.76 6.25 -13.24
C SER A 18 -7.89 5.37 -14.49
N SER A 19 -9.02 4.73 -14.78
CA SER A 19 -9.17 3.78 -15.91
C SER A 19 -10.22 4.20 -16.93
N TYR A 20 -10.95 5.29 -16.70
CA TYR A 20 -12.03 5.78 -17.59
C TYR A 20 -11.69 7.07 -18.34
N GLU A 21 -10.56 7.74 -18.03
CA GLU A 21 -10.13 8.96 -18.73
C GLU A 21 -9.41 8.67 -20.06
N GLU A 22 -9.17 7.41 -20.40
CA GLU A 22 -8.31 6.99 -21.52
C GLU A 22 -9.07 6.76 -22.85
N ILE A 23 -10.39 6.91 -22.88
CA ILE A 23 -11.17 6.70 -24.10
C ILE A 23 -12.14 7.88 -24.34
N VAL A 24 -11.93 8.55 -25.47
CA VAL A 24 -12.85 9.46 -26.19
C VAL A 24 -12.72 10.97 -25.94
N LEU A 25 -11.74 11.59 -26.61
CA LEU A 25 -11.76 13.04 -26.91
C LEU A 25 -11.75 13.35 -28.42
N VAL A 26 -11.39 12.39 -29.29
CA VAL A 26 -11.50 12.53 -30.77
C VAL A 26 -12.95 12.38 -31.27
N ALA A 27 -13.81 11.63 -30.56
CA ALA A 27 -15.25 11.59 -30.90
C ALA A 27 -16.04 12.81 -30.37
N ALA A 28 -15.36 13.79 -29.76
CA ALA A 28 -16.02 14.95 -29.17
C ALA A 28 -16.68 15.85 -30.22
N ALA A 29 -16.05 16.09 -31.38
CA ALA A 29 -16.66 16.95 -32.41
C ALA A 29 -17.98 16.39 -32.96
N GLY A 30 -18.02 15.10 -33.26
CA GLY A 30 -19.26 14.41 -33.66
C GLY A 30 -20.32 14.40 -32.56
N LYS A 31 -19.92 14.16 -31.31
CA LYS A 31 -20.82 14.18 -30.13
C LYS A 31 -21.35 15.58 -29.82
N ILE A 32 -20.52 16.60 -29.92
CA ILE A 32 -20.87 18.02 -29.72
C ILE A 32 -21.82 18.46 -30.82
N SER A 33 -21.52 18.17 -32.08
CA SER A 33 -22.41 18.48 -33.20
C SER A 33 -23.78 17.78 -33.07
N LYS A 34 -23.79 16.50 -32.65
CA LYS A 34 -25.02 15.74 -32.38
C LYS A 34 -25.81 16.29 -31.18
N SER A 35 -25.14 16.64 -30.09
CA SER A 35 -25.80 17.20 -28.89
C SER A 35 -26.37 18.58 -29.18
N ARG A 36 -25.61 19.41 -29.89
CA ARG A 36 -26.05 20.72 -30.36
C ARG A 36 -27.25 20.61 -31.29
N SER A 37 -27.21 19.75 -32.31
CA SER A 37 -28.33 19.57 -33.24
C SER A 37 -29.58 19.06 -32.51
N HIS A 38 -29.41 18.15 -31.55
CA HIS A 38 -30.50 17.71 -30.68
C HIS A 38 -31.12 18.87 -29.87
N LEU A 39 -30.28 19.68 -29.19
CA LEU A 39 -30.72 20.85 -28.44
C LEU A 39 -31.37 21.89 -29.34
N LYS A 40 -30.77 22.18 -30.49
CA LYS A 40 -31.31 23.12 -31.48
C LYS A 40 -32.68 22.66 -31.98
N ASN A 41 -32.86 21.37 -32.26
CA ASN A 41 -34.15 20.82 -32.69
C ASN A 41 -35.21 20.90 -31.57
N HIS A 42 -34.83 20.70 -30.31
CA HIS A 42 -35.75 20.86 -29.16
C HIS A 42 -36.10 22.32 -28.90
N LEU A 43 -35.18 23.25 -29.16
CA LEU A 43 -35.37 24.69 -28.98
C LEU A 43 -36.00 25.37 -30.20
N ASN A 44 -36.07 24.70 -31.35
CA ASN A 44 -36.73 25.18 -32.57
C ASN A 44 -38.24 24.84 -32.63
N GLY A 45 -38.88 24.54 -31.49
CA GLY A 45 -40.33 24.36 -31.42
C GLY A 45 -41.12 25.62 -31.83
N GLU A 46 -42.43 25.47 -32.05
CA GLU A 46 -43.32 26.56 -32.53
C GLU A 46 -43.45 27.76 -31.56
N GLU A 47 -42.97 27.63 -30.33
CA GLU A 47 -43.01 28.68 -29.31
C GLU A 47 -41.85 29.69 -29.48
N GLU A 48 -42.19 30.96 -29.69
CA GLU A 48 -41.27 32.08 -29.95
C GLU A 48 -40.06 32.21 -28.98
N PRO A 49 -40.20 32.01 -27.65
CA PRO A 49 -39.11 32.18 -26.70
C PRO A 49 -37.91 31.25 -26.93
N PHE A 50 -38.16 30.02 -27.39
CA PHE A 50 -37.10 29.03 -27.59
C PHE A 50 -36.36 29.26 -28.91
N ARG A 51 -37.05 29.80 -29.93
CA ARG A 51 -36.45 30.20 -31.20
C ARG A 51 -35.41 31.31 -31.01
N ILE A 52 -35.70 32.26 -30.11
CA ILE A 52 -34.80 33.38 -29.76
C ILE A 52 -33.48 32.86 -29.16
N LEU A 53 -33.49 31.78 -28.38
CA LEU A 53 -32.28 31.19 -27.79
C LEU A 53 -31.32 30.60 -28.86
N THR A 54 -31.85 30.21 -30.02
CA THR A 54 -31.05 29.72 -31.16
C THR A 54 -30.59 30.84 -32.11
N GLN A 55 -31.25 32.00 -32.08
CA GLN A 55 -30.96 33.21 -32.86
C GLN A 55 -30.34 34.31 -31.99
N CYS A 56 -29.49 33.90 -31.05
CA CYS A 56 -28.87 34.79 -30.07
C CYS A 56 -27.82 35.69 -30.72
N SER A 57 -27.80 36.99 -30.38
CA SER A 57 -26.73 37.89 -30.80
C SER A 57 -25.39 37.47 -30.19
N HIS A 58 -24.28 37.91 -30.80
CA HIS A 58 -22.95 37.62 -30.26
C HIS A 58 -22.82 38.12 -28.81
N GLU A 59 -23.29 39.35 -28.54
CA GLU A 59 -23.27 39.98 -27.23
C GLU A 59 -24.08 39.19 -26.18
N ASN A 60 -25.28 38.73 -26.54
CA ASN A 60 -26.09 37.91 -25.64
C ASN A 60 -25.45 36.53 -25.37
N CYS A 61 -24.75 35.95 -26.34
CA CYS A 61 -23.97 34.73 -26.13
C CYS A 61 -22.81 34.96 -25.16
N GLU A 62 -22.17 36.14 -25.19
CA GLU A 62 -21.13 36.48 -24.22
C GLU A 62 -21.70 36.60 -22.81
N PHE A 63 -22.80 37.34 -22.62
CA PHE A 63 -23.45 37.48 -21.32
C PHE A 63 -23.86 36.12 -20.74
N TYR A 64 -24.54 35.32 -21.54
CA TYR A 64 -24.95 33.97 -21.13
C TYR A 64 -23.75 33.09 -20.76
N THR A 65 -22.67 33.12 -21.54
CA THR A 65 -21.46 32.33 -21.23
C THR A 65 -20.84 32.76 -19.90
N ARG A 66 -20.75 34.07 -19.63
CA ARG A 66 -20.25 34.57 -18.33
C ARG A 66 -21.12 34.08 -17.18
N ASP A 67 -22.44 34.08 -17.33
CA ASP A 67 -23.36 33.62 -16.29
C ASP A 67 -23.22 32.11 -16.02
N VAL A 68 -23.05 31.30 -17.06
CA VAL A 68 -22.75 29.86 -16.91
C VAL A 68 -21.43 29.64 -16.19
N ILE A 69 -20.38 30.40 -16.53
CA ILE A 69 -19.07 30.32 -15.86
C ILE A 69 -19.21 30.66 -14.38
N ARG A 70 -19.89 31.75 -14.04
CA ARG A 70 -20.12 32.15 -12.65
C ARG A 70 -20.92 31.10 -11.88
N GLY A 71 -21.98 30.58 -12.46
CA GLY A 71 -22.79 29.53 -11.84
C GLY A 71 -21.97 28.28 -11.53
N ASN A 72 -21.20 27.80 -12.51
CA ASN A 72 -20.48 26.53 -12.41
C ASN A 72 -19.17 26.62 -11.61
N PHE A 73 -18.51 27.79 -11.58
CA PHE A 73 -17.17 27.94 -11.02
C PHE A 73 -17.04 29.01 -9.92
N HIS A 74 -18.14 29.39 -9.28
CA HIS A 74 -18.18 30.35 -8.16
C HIS A 74 -17.22 30.02 -7.00
N MET A 75 -16.82 28.76 -6.83
CA MET A 75 -15.82 28.37 -5.81
C MET A 75 -14.39 28.83 -6.16
N TYR A 76 -14.10 29.08 -7.43
CA TYR A 76 -12.77 29.47 -7.93
C TYR A 76 -12.70 30.94 -8.37
N LEU A 77 -13.84 31.57 -8.62
CA LEU A 77 -13.93 32.92 -9.18
C LEU A 77 -14.62 33.86 -8.19
N SER A 78 -14.01 35.01 -7.89
CA SER A 78 -14.67 36.04 -7.09
C SER A 78 -15.66 36.83 -7.94
N VAL A 79 -16.90 36.99 -7.47
CA VAL A 79 -17.89 37.87 -8.12
C VAL A 79 -17.50 39.33 -7.86
N LYS A 80 -16.79 39.95 -8.81
CA LYS A 80 -16.47 41.40 -8.80
C LYS A 80 -16.96 42.04 -10.10
N GLU A 81 -17.16 43.36 -10.08
CA GLU A 81 -17.65 44.14 -11.23
C GLU A 81 -16.66 44.13 -12.42
N ASP A 82 -15.36 44.00 -12.16
CA ASP A 82 -14.31 43.81 -13.17
C ASP A 82 -13.84 42.35 -13.17
N ASP A 83 -14.56 41.51 -13.91
CA ASP A 83 -14.45 40.05 -13.89
C ASP A 83 -13.50 39.54 -14.98
N GLN A 84 -12.25 40.03 -14.95
CA GLN A 84 -11.22 39.73 -15.96
C GLN A 84 -10.99 38.23 -16.16
N LEU A 85 -11.05 37.42 -15.08
CA LEU A 85 -10.90 35.97 -15.15
C LEU A 85 -12.06 35.30 -15.89
N THR A 86 -13.31 35.70 -15.60
CA THR A 86 -14.48 35.17 -16.31
C THR A 86 -14.45 35.57 -17.78
N ASP A 87 -13.98 36.78 -18.10
CA ASP A 87 -13.74 37.22 -19.48
C ASP A 87 -12.74 36.32 -20.21
N ILE A 88 -11.60 36.02 -19.60
CA ILE A 88 -10.58 35.13 -20.16
C ILE A 88 -11.17 33.73 -20.39
N ILE A 89 -11.88 33.17 -19.42
CA ILE A 89 -12.49 31.83 -19.53
C ILE A 89 -13.55 31.82 -20.63
N LYS A 90 -14.37 32.86 -20.75
CA LYS A 90 -15.35 33.03 -21.84
C LYS A 90 -14.64 32.99 -23.20
N ASP A 91 -13.56 33.73 -23.36
CA ASP A 91 -12.79 33.76 -24.62
C ASP A 91 -12.12 32.41 -24.93
N MET A 92 -11.67 31.67 -23.91
CA MET A 92 -11.19 30.29 -24.05
C MET A 92 -12.31 29.33 -24.49
N VAL A 93 -13.49 29.41 -23.89
CA VAL A 93 -14.65 28.59 -24.27
C VAL A 93 -15.01 28.86 -25.73
N PHE A 94 -14.98 30.13 -26.16
CA PHE A 94 -15.22 30.49 -27.56
C PHE A 94 -14.12 29.93 -28.49
N CYS A 95 -12.86 29.92 -28.05
CA CYS A 95 -11.78 29.27 -28.80
C CYS A 95 -12.03 27.76 -28.93
N MET A 96 -12.36 27.05 -27.83
CA MET A 96 -12.71 25.62 -27.88
C MET A 96 -13.88 25.35 -28.83
N ALA A 97 -14.90 26.20 -28.79
CA ALA A 97 -16.07 26.08 -29.64
C ALA A 97 -15.71 26.25 -31.14
N ARG A 98 -14.85 27.22 -31.46
CA ARG A 98 -14.29 27.42 -32.82
C ARG A 98 -13.34 26.30 -33.26
N MET A 99 -12.59 25.67 -32.34
CA MET A 99 -11.77 24.51 -32.68
C MET A 99 -12.62 23.35 -33.19
N VAL A 100 -13.80 23.16 -32.60
CA VAL A 100 -14.70 22.05 -32.92
C VAL A 100 -15.58 22.35 -34.16
N MET A 101 -16.15 23.55 -34.23
CA MET A 101 -17.18 23.88 -35.22
C MET A 101 -16.73 24.94 -36.25
N ARG A 102 -15.44 25.29 -36.24
CA ARG A 102 -14.79 26.21 -37.19
C ARG A 102 -15.49 27.59 -37.24
N ASP A 103 -16.20 27.86 -38.33
CA ASP A 103 -16.73 29.17 -38.70
C ASP A 103 -18.21 29.37 -38.35
N GLU A 104 -18.83 28.42 -37.64
CA GLU A 104 -20.23 28.58 -37.23
C GLU A 104 -20.40 29.67 -36.16
N ALA A 105 -21.44 30.49 -36.32
CA ALA A 105 -21.80 31.53 -35.37
C ALA A 105 -22.16 30.92 -34.01
N MET A 106 -21.65 31.54 -32.94
CA MET A 106 -21.89 31.09 -31.58
C MET A 106 -23.36 31.24 -31.19
N ASN A 107 -23.90 30.24 -30.50
CA ASN A 107 -25.28 30.21 -30.03
C ASN A 107 -25.38 29.43 -28.71
N ILE A 108 -26.47 29.63 -27.98
CA ILE A 108 -26.69 29.01 -26.65
C ILE A 108 -26.57 27.47 -26.69
N PRO A 109 -27.19 26.74 -27.64
CA PRO A 109 -27.04 25.29 -27.72
C PRO A 109 -25.59 24.81 -27.87
N MET A 110 -24.77 25.59 -28.59
CA MET A 110 -23.36 25.28 -28.78
C MET A 110 -22.55 25.52 -27.50
N ILE A 111 -22.85 26.60 -26.78
CA ILE A 111 -22.22 26.91 -25.49
C ILE A 111 -22.51 25.79 -24.50
N GLU A 112 -23.77 25.38 -24.36
CA GLU A 112 -24.18 24.27 -23.49
C GLU A 112 -23.52 22.94 -23.89
N ALA A 113 -23.43 22.64 -25.18
CA ALA A 113 -22.75 21.44 -25.65
C ALA A 113 -21.24 21.45 -25.32
N ILE A 114 -20.58 22.61 -25.41
CA ILE A 114 -19.17 22.76 -25.03
C ILE A 114 -19.00 22.59 -23.52
N PHE A 115 -19.82 23.23 -22.69
CA PHE A 115 -19.77 23.00 -21.25
C PHE A 115 -20.04 21.54 -20.90
N TYR A 116 -21.03 20.90 -21.51
CA TYR A 116 -21.33 19.49 -21.24
C TYR A 116 -20.15 18.55 -21.57
N HIS A 117 -19.54 18.68 -22.74
CA HIS A 117 -18.47 17.75 -23.19
C HIS A 117 -17.07 18.13 -22.68
N PHE A 118 -16.79 19.42 -22.52
CA PHE A 118 -15.48 19.93 -22.12
C PHE A 118 -15.45 20.50 -20.69
N ASN A 119 -16.48 20.27 -19.86
CA ASN A 119 -16.49 20.74 -18.46
C ASN A 119 -15.18 20.42 -17.74
N HIS A 120 -14.69 19.19 -17.88
CA HIS A 120 -13.45 18.76 -17.23
C HIS A 120 -12.23 19.59 -17.67
N ILE A 121 -12.09 19.90 -18.96
CA ILE A 121 -10.99 20.73 -19.48
C ILE A 121 -11.16 22.19 -19.07
N ILE A 122 -12.38 22.72 -19.12
CA ILE A 122 -12.69 24.08 -18.68
C ILE A 122 -12.32 24.22 -17.20
N THR A 123 -12.72 23.27 -16.35
CA THR A 123 -12.33 23.22 -14.93
C THR A 123 -10.81 23.24 -14.77
N LYS A 124 -10.04 22.53 -15.60
CA LYS A 124 -8.57 22.57 -15.55
C LYS A 124 -8.01 23.93 -15.91
N TYR A 125 -8.55 24.61 -16.91
CA TYR A 125 -8.17 25.99 -17.20
C TYR A 125 -8.54 26.96 -16.07
N VAL A 126 -9.73 26.83 -15.48
CA VAL A 126 -10.15 27.64 -14.32
C VAL A 126 -9.20 27.44 -13.14
N GLN A 127 -8.91 26.18 -12.79
CA GLN A 127 -7.96 25.83 -11.74
C GLN A 127 -6.57 26.42 -12.03
N PHE A 128 -6.12 26.35 -13.28
CA PHE A 128 -4.82 26.87 -13.66
C PHE A 128 -4.75 28.40 -13.59
N LEU A 129 -5.78 29.08 -14.08
CA LEU A 129 -5.93 30.54 -14.00
C LEU A 129 -6.02 31.03 -12.55
N SER A 130 -6.66 30.26 -11.66
CA SER A 130 -6.77 30.62 -10.23
C SER A 130 -5.41 30.69 -9.51
N LEU A 131 -4.36 30.10 -10.10
CA LEU A 131 -2.99 30.22 -9.59
C LEU A 131 -2.33 31.54 -9.98
N CYS A 132 -2.87 32.27 -10.96
CA CYS A 132 -2.34 33.53 -11.46
C CYS A 132 -3.00 34.71 -10.77
N ASN A 133 -2.20 35.49 -10.02
CA ASN A 133 -2.63 36.73 -9.38
C ASN A 133 -1.95 37.97 -9.98
N ASP A 134 -1.25 37.82 -11.10
CA ASP A 134 -0.57 38.90 -11.79
C ASP A 134 -1.46 39.47 -12.92
N GLU A 135 -1.91 40.71 -12.72
CA GLU A 135 -2.77 41.41 -13.68
C GLU A 135 -2.10 41.61 -15.05
N THR A 136 -0.76 41.71 -15.09
CA THR A 136 -0.03 41.88 -16.35
C THR A 136 -0.10 40.60 -17.20
N VAL A 137 0.09 39.45 -16.57
CA VAL A 137 -0.03 38.14 -17.21
C VAL A 137 -1.46 37.88 -17.67
N LEU A 138 -2.45 38.19 -16.83
CA LEU A 138 -3.87 38.08 -17.21
C LEU A 138 -4.23 39.00 -18.39
N SER A 139 -3.67 40.22 -18.42
CA SER A 139 -3.84 41.16 -19.54
C SER A 139 -3.23 40.62 -20.83
N ASP A 140 -2.03 40.04 -20.76
CA ASP A 140 -1.36 39.46 -21.92
C ASP A 140 -2.08 38.19 -22.43
N ILE A 141 -2.61 37.36 -21.54
CA ILE A 141 -3.49 36.24 -21.90
C ILE A 141 -4.73 36.74 -22.65
N LYS A 142 -5.36 37.82 -22.16
CA LYS A 142 -6.51 38.42 -22.84
C LYS A 142 -6.14 38.91 -24.25
N LYS A 143 -4.96 39.54 -24.42
CA LYS A 143 -4.45 39.94 -25.75
C LYS A 143 -4.21 38.74 -26.67
N ILE A 144 -3.65 37.64 -26.16
CA ILE A 144 -3.43 36.40 -26.93
C ILE A 144 -4.77 35.87 -27.48
N LEU A 145 -5.81 35.84 -26.64
CA LEU A 145 -7.13 35.35 -27.02
C LEU A 145 -7.82 36.28 -28.05
N LEU A 146 -7.64 37.59 -27.90
CA LEU A 146 -8.23 38.62 -28.77
C LEU A 146 -7.45 38.89 -30.08
N ALA A 147 -6.24 38.32 -30.26
CA ALA A 147 -5.44 38.55 -31.46
C ALA A 147 -6.18 38.16 -32.76
N ASN A 148 -6.22 39.05 -33.75
CA ASN A 148 -7.01 38.87 -34.99
C ASN A 148 -6.21 38.24 -36.16
N GLY A 149 -6.95 37.67 -37.12
CA GLY A 149 -6.53 37.50 -38.52
C GLY A 149 -5.91 36.15 -38.91
N ASN A 150 -4.81 35.74 -38.26
CA ASN A 150 -3.99 34.61 -38.76
C ASN A 150 -3.74 33.49 -37.74
N THR A 151 -4.03 33.70 -36.46
CA THR A 151 -3.74 32.71 -35.41
C THR A 151 -4.95 31.80 -35.20
N ILE A 152 -4.82 30.53 -35.59
CA ILE A 152 -5.89 29.53 -35.40
C ILE A 152 -6.23 29.36 -33.92
N PRO A 153 -7.51 29.09 -33.56
CA PRO A 153 -7.94 28.95 -32.16
C PRO A 153 -7.11 27.98 -31.33
N LEU A 154 -6.65 26.88 -31.94
CA LEU A 154 -5.74 25.93 -31.31
C LEU A 154 -4.43 26.58 -30.85
N GLN A 155 -3.79 27.38 -31.71
CA GLN A 155 -2.55 28.08 -31.37
C GLN A 155 -2.76 29.10 -30.25
N LYS A 156 -3.92 29.78 -30.22
CA LYS A 156 -4.26 30.68 -29.09
C LYS A 156 -4.31 29.91 -27.78
N MET A 157 -4.99 28.76 -27.75
CA MET A 157 -5.08 27.93 -26.56
C MET A 157 -3.71 27.40 -26.11
N ILE A 158 -2.84 27.02 -27.05
CA ILE A 158 -1.44 26.64 -26.74
C ILE A 158 -0.69 27.83 -26.13
N ASN A 159 -0.72 29.00 -26.76
CA ASN A 159 -0.01 30.18 -26.30
C ASN A 159 -0.46 30.61 -24.89
N VAL A 160 -1.76 30.55 -24.60
CA VAL A 160 -2.26 30.81 -23.24
C VAL A 160 -1.77 29.77 -22.25
N SER A 161 -1.78 28.49 -22.64
CA SER A 161 -1.27 27.40 -21.79
C SER A 161 0.23 27.58 -21.50
N CYS A 162 1.02 28.01 -22.48
CA CYS A 162 2.44 28.38 -22.30
C CYS A 162 2.60 29.56 -21.35
N ALA A 163 1.84 30.64 -21.55
CA ALA A 163 1.92 31.84 -20.71
C ALA A 163 1.63 31.53 -19.24
N LEU A 164 0.57 30.76 -18.97
CA LEU A 164 0.23 30.30 -17.63
C LEU A 164 1.31 29.39 -17.03
N SER A 165 1.83 28.46 -17.84
CA SER A 165 2.86 27.53 -17.37
C SER A 165 4.17 28.24 -17.04
N ASN A 166 4.56 29.23 -17.85
CA ASN A 166 5.75 30.06 -17.61
C ASN A 166 5.58 30.89 -16.35
N TYR A 167 4.43 31.51 -16.16
CA TYR A 167 4.13 32.25 -14.93
C TYR A 167 4.25 31.35 -13.68
N VAL A 168 3.70 30.13 -13.73
CA VAL A 168 3.86 29.18 -12.60
C VAL A 168 5.31 28.73 -12.42
N LEU A 169 6.04 28.55 -13.53
CA LEU A 169 7.44 28.16 -13.51
C LEU A 169 8.36 29.26 -12.94
N VAL A 170 8.05 30.54 -13.12
CA VAL A 170 8.96 31.65 -12.75
C VAL A 170 8.49 32.38 -11.49
N ASP A 171 7.20 32.70 -11.38
CA ASP A 171 6.73 33.80 -10.52
C ASP A 171 5.84 33.38 -9.33
N VAL A 172 5.41 32.11 -9.25
CA VAL A 172 4.54 31.67 -8.14
C VAL A 172 5.27 31.79 -6.78
N PRO A 173 4.76 32.63 -5.85
CA PRO A 173 5.44 32.91 -4.60
C PRO A 173 5.60 31.65 -3.73
N GLN A 174 6.82 31.38 -3.28
CA GLN A 174 7.15 30.32 -2.34
C GLN A 174 6.82 30.77 -0.91
N LYS A 175 5.53 30.87 -0.56
CA LYS A 175 5.11 31.17 0.82
C LYS A 175 5.31 29.99 1.80
N GLY A 176 5.82 28.86 1.30
CA GLY A 176 6.21 27.66 2.03
C GLY A 176 6.17 26.42 1.13
N ALA A 177 6.98 25.40 1.42
CA ALA A 177 7.09 24.19 0.58
C ALA A 177 5.74 23.48 0.36
N SER A 178 4.89 23.39 1.37
CA SER A 178 3.59 22.70 1.27
C SER A 178 2.58 23.44 0.39
N GLU A 179 2.47 24.76 0.55
CA GLU A 179 1.58 25.58 -0.29
C GLU A 179 2.06 25.55 -1.75
N PHE A 180 3.38 25.66 -1.95
CA PHE A 180 3.97 25.58 -3.27
C PHE A 180 3.72 24.22 -3.94
N ILE A 181 3.95 23.10 -3.25
CA ILE A 181 3.66 21.76 -3.78
C ILE A 181 2.18 21.63 -4.16
N SER A 182 1.26 22.13 -3.33
CA SER A 182 -0.17 22.07 -3.67
C SER A 182 -0.53 22.84 -4.94
N LYS A 183 0.07 24.04 -5.14
CA LYS A 183 -0.12 24.84 -6.36
C LYS A 183 0.49 24.17 -7.58
N MET A 184 1.69 23.58 -7.44
CA MET A 184 2.34 22.83 -8.51
C MET A 184 1.59 21.57 -8.88
N ASP A 185 1.01 20.86 -7.92
CA ASP A 185 0.17 19.68 -8.18
C ASP A 185 -1.06 20.09 -9.00
N ILE A 186 -1.69 21.22 -8.69
CA ILE A 186 -2.78 21.78 -9.49
C ILE A 186 -2.29 22.09 -10.91
N ALA A 187 -1.16 22.80 -11.05
CA ALA A 187 -0.60 23.18 -12.35
C ALA A 187 -0.20 21.96 -13.20
N CYS A 188 0.52 21.00 -12.63
CA CYS A 188 0.92 19.75 -13.29
C CYS A 188 -0.29 18.91 -13.73
N ASN A 189 -1.32 18.81 -12.88
CA ASN A 189 -2.54 18.09 -13.23
C ASN A 189 -3.33 18.81 -14.33
N ALA A 190 -3.40 20.14 -14.29
CA ALA A 190 -4.08 20.94 -15.31
C ALA A 190 -3.36 20.87 -16.66
N THR A 191 -2.05 21.17 -16.69
CA THR A 191 -1.22 21.14 -17.90
C THR A 191 -1.26 19.79 -18.59
N ARG A 192 -1.22 18.68 -17.85
CA ARG A 192 -1.35 17.33 -18.41
C ARG A 192 -2.67 17.13 -19.15
N ALA A 193 -3.79 17.46 -18.51
CA ALA A 193 -5.11 17.28 -19.10
C ALA A 193 -5.31 18.19 -20.32
N ILE A 194 -4.84 19.43 -20.21
CA ILE A 194 -4.85 20.42 -21.29
C ILE A 194 -4.01 19.96 -22.49
N LEU A 195 -2.77 19.54 -22.26
CA LEU A 195 -1.87 19.06 -23.32
C LEU A 195 -2.51 17.91 -24.11
N ARG A 196 -3.06 16.90 -23.41
CA ARG A 196 -3.77 15.78 -24.04
C ARG A 196 -4.96 16.26 -24.88
N PHE A 197 -5.77 17.17 -24.33
CA PHE A 197 -6.90 17.75 -25.06
C PHE A 197 -6.45 18.48 -26.32
N LEU A 198 -5.38 19.27 -26.25
CA LEU A 198 -4.90 20.07 -27.39
C LEU A 198 -4.22 19.19 -28.45
N GLN A 199 -3.48 18.14 -28.08
CA GLN A 199 -2.85 17.20 -29.03
C GLN A 199 -3.85 16.36 -29.82
N GLN A 200 -5.06 16.16 -29.29
CA GLN A 200 -6.10 15.36 -29.94
C GLN A 200 -6.92 16.15 -30.98
N GLN A 201 -6.55 17.41 -31.25
CA GLN A 201 -7.28 18.29 -32.14
C GLN A 201 -6.86 18.08 -33.60
N PRO A 202 -7.78 18.12 -34.59
CA PRO A 202 -7.47 17.76 -35.97
C PRO A 202 -6.38 18.59 -36.66
N ALA A 203 -6.11 19.81 -36.18
CA ALA A 203 -5.12 20.73 -36.73
C ALA A 203 -3.77 20.70 -35.98
N SER A 204 -3.55 19.72 -35.09
CA SER A 204 -2.34 19.59 -34.30
C SER A 204 -1.14 19.20 -35.17
N THR A 205 -0.01 19.91 -35.04
CA THR A 205 1.29 19.44 -35.53
C THR A 205 2.29 19.47 -34.38
N ASP A 206 3.24 18.54 -34.35
CA ASP A 206 4.19 18.40 -33.22
C ASP A 206 4.95 19.71 -32.93
N LYS A 207 5.31 20.46 -33.98
CA LYS A 207 6.00 21.76 -33.87
C LYS A 207 5.19 22.82 -33.12
N MET A 208 3.86 22.77 -33.17
CA MET A 208 3.03 23.77 -32.50
C MET A 208 3.11 23.68 -30.98
N TYR A 209 3.47 22.51 -30.45
CA TYR A 209 3.48 22.24 -29.01
C TYR A 209 4.88 22.24 -28.41
N GLU A 210 5.93 22.46 -29.21
CA GLU A 210 7.31 22.33 -28.75
C GLU A 210 7.59 23.22 -27.53
N ASP A 211 7.24 24.50 -27.61
CA ASP A 211 7.34 25.44 -26.49
C ASP A 211 6.52 24.99 -25.28
N PHE A 212 5.30 24.47 -25.51
CA PHE A 212 4.45 24.03 -24.41
C PHE A 212 5.01 22.77 -23.72
N LEU A 213 5.56 21.84 -24.50
CA LEU A 213 6.20 20.62 -24.01
C LEU A 213 7.45 20.92 -23.19
N ILE A 214 8.27 21.89 -23.62
CA ILE A 214 9.44 22.35 -22.86
C ILE A 214 9.00 22.81 -21.47
N VAL A 215 8.05 23.74 -21.40
CA VAL A 215 7.61 24.31 -20.12
C VAL A 215 6.89 23.25 -19.28
N TYR A 216 6.11 22.37 -19.89
CA TYR A 216 5.45 21.24 -19.21
C TYR A 216 6.48 20.31 -18.53
N ARG A 217 7.57 19.96 -19.22
CA ARG A 217 8.67 19.15 -18.67
C ARG A 217 9.39 19.87 -17.53
N GLN A 218 9.70 21.15 -17.72
CA GLN A 218 10.35 21.97 -16.70
C GLN A 218 9.48 22.14 -15.45
N LEU A 219 8.16 22.30 -15.60
CA LEU A 219 7.21 22.39 -14.49
C LEU A 219 7.23 21.13 -13.63
N HIS A 220 7.16 19.95 -14.26
CA HIS A 220 7.25 18.67 -13.57
C HIS A 220 8.60 18.46 -12.89
N MET A 221 9.69 18.81 -13.56
CA MET A 221 11.04 18.71 -12.99
C MET A 221 11.22 19.67 -11.80
N LYS A 222 10.73 20.91 -11.87
CA LYS A 222 10.72 21.86 -10.75
C LYS A 222 9.93 21.32 -9.56
N THR A 223 8.80 20.66 -9.81
CA THR A 223 7.98 20.01 -8.77
C THR A 223 8.75 18.90 -8.08
N LEU A 224 9.41 18.02 -8.84
CA LEU A 224 10.25 16.97 -8.28
C LEU A 224 11.40 17.55 -7.43
N GLY A 225 12.03 18.62 -7.92
CA GLY A 225 13.07 19.33 -7.20
C GLY A 225 12.60 19.86 -5.85
N ILE A 226 11.47 20.55 -5.80
CA ILE A 226 10.96 21.12 -4.54
C ILE A 226 10.46 20.03 -3.58
N LYS A 227 9.86 18.97 -4.11
CA LYS A 227 9.35 17.85 -3.31
C LYS A 227 10.47 17.10 -2.57
N HIS A 228 11.61 16.89 -3.22
CA HIS A 228 12.66 15.99 -2.75
C HIS A 228 13.97 16.67 -2.35
N MET A 229 14.26 17.87 -2.87
CA MET A 229 15.57 18.53 -2.74
C MET A 229 15.46 19.93 -2.12
N TRP A 230 14.58 20.80 -2.64
CA TRP A 230 14.62 22.24 -2.36
C TRP A 230 13.66 22.69 -1.24
N LYS A 231 13.56 21.91 -0.15
CA LYS A 231 12.73 22.32 1.02
C LYS A 231 13.48 23.35 1.86
N ASP A 232 12.92 24.56 1.95
CA ASP A 232 13.25 25.62 2.90
C ASP A 232 14.76 25.96 3.04
N CYS A 233 15.39 26.48 1.98
CA CYS A 233 16.71 27.11 2.11
C CYS A 233 16.64 28.61 1.75
N PRO A 234 16.50 29.51 2.75
CA PRO A 234 16.62 30.97 2.56
C PRO A 234 18.00 31.39 2.04
N THR A 235 18.97 30.48 2.11
CA THR A 235 20.36 30.61 1.67
C THR A 235 20.71 29.51 0.67
N ALA A 236 19.88 29.29 -0.35
CA ALA A 236 20.28 28.45 -1.48
C ALA A 236 21.58 29.01 -2.07
N ILE A 237 22.66 28.24 -1.87
CA ILE A 237 24.01 28.52 -2.39
C ILE A 237 23.87 28.70 -3.90
N VAL A 238 24.67 29.60 -4.49
CA VAL A 238 24.66 29.87 -5.95
C VAL A 238 24.69 28.59 -6.78
N GLU A 239 25.38 27.56 -6.29
CA GLU A 239 25.47 26.21 -6.88
C GLU A 239 24.13 25.46 -6.93
N GLU A 240 23.29 25.53 -5.90
CA GLU A 240 21.95 24.89 -5.90
C GLU A 240 21.04 25.51 -6.97
N LYS A 241 21.10 26.83 -7.13
CA LYS A 241 20.34 27.53 -8.17
C LYS A 241 20.87 27.17 -9.56
N GLN A 242 22.19 27.04 -9.72
CA GLN A 242 22.81 26.66 -10.98
C GLN A 242 22.49 25.22 -11.37
N ASP A 243 22.55 24.28 -10.43
CA ASP A 243 22.21 22.87 -10.68
C ASP A 243 20.70 22.70 -10.92
N ALA A 244 19.84 23.49 -10.25
CA ALA A 244 18.41 23.53 -10.55
C ALA A 244 18.15 24.02 -11.99
N VAL A 245 18.80 25.10 -12.42
CA VAL A 245 18.71 25.59 -13.80
C VAL A 245 19.25 24.55 -14.78
N SER A 246 20.34 23.87 -14.45
CA SER A 246 20.91 22.80 -15.28
C SER A 246 19.93 21.63 -15.45
N MET A 247 19.29 21.16 -14.37
CA MET A 247 18.27 20.10 -14.45
C MET A 247 17.06 20.51 -15.30
N LEU A 248 16.63 21.78 -15.23
CA LEU A 248 15.55 22.29 -16.09
C LEU A 248 15.98 22.37 -17.56
N GLY A 249 17.25 22.68 -17.84
CA GLY A 249 17.82 22.66 -19.19
C GLY A 249 17.93 21.24 -19.77
N LEU A 250 18.27 20.24 -18.94
CA LEU A 250 18.37 18.84 -19.38
C LEU A 250 17.07 18.30 -19.96
N VAL A 251 15.92 18.80 -19.50
CA VAL A 251 14.59 18.28 -19.89
C VAL A 251 13.95 19.05 -21.03
N GLU A 252 14.52 20.16 -21.52
CA GLU A 252 13.92 20.98 -22.59
C GLU A 252 13.55 20.14 -23.82
N HIS A 253 14.51 19.35 -24.26
CA HIS A 253 14.38 18.51 -25.46
C HIS A 253 13.77 17.13 -25.17
N GLY A 254 13.31 16.86 -23.95
CA GLY A 254 12.67 15.62 -23.54
C GLY A 254 13.54 14.70 -22.67
N PHE A 255 12.91 14.01 -21.73
CA PHE A 255 13.58 13.09 -20.82
C PHE A 255 14.19 11.87 -21.54
N LEU A 256 13.63 11.52 -22.71
CA LEU A 256 14.05 10.37 -23.53
C LEU A 256 14.76 10.79 -24.82
N LYS A 257 15.26 12.03 -24.89
CA LYS A 257 16.07 12.50 -26.03
C LYS A 257 17.30 11.62 -26.25
N ASP A 258 17.97 11.25 -25.15
CA ASP A 258 19.10 10.35 -25.15
C ASP A 258 19.19 9.55 -23.84
N ASN A 259 20.10 8.57 -23.84
CA ASN A 259 20.27 7.63 -22.73
C ASN A 259 20.87 8.25 -21.45
N ASN A 260 21.36 9.50 -21.51
CA ASN A 260 22.11 10.15 -20.43
C ASN A 260 21.28 11.18 -19.66
N VAL A 261 20.22 11.75 -20.24
CA VAL A 261 19.40 12.78 -19.57
C VAL A 261 18.93 12.32 -18.18
N ILE A 262 18.27 11.16 -18.08
CA ILE A 262 17.77 10.64 -16.80
C ILE A 262 18.94 10.33 -15.84
N PRO A 263 20.00 9.61 -16.24
CA PRO A 263 21.17 9.43 -15.38
C PRO A 263 21.80 10.72 -14.85
N GLU A 264 21.96 11.75 -15.67
CA GLU A 264 22.55 13.03 -15.25
C GLU A 264 21.62 13.78 -14.28
N ILE A 265 20.31 13.73 -14.47
CA ILE A 265 19.33 14.26 -13.50
C ILE A 265 19.50 13.56 -12.14
N ILE A 266 19.59 12.22 -12.13
CA ILE A 266 19.74 11.46 -10.88
C ILE A 266 21.07 11.78 -10.19
N LYS A 267 22.17 11.85 -10.94
CA LYS A 267 23.50 12.22 -10.38
C LYS A 267 23.50 13.62 -9.78
N THR A 268 22.90 14.58 -10.48
CA THR A 268 22.82 15.96 -10.00
C THR A 268 21.96 16.03 -8.75
N ALA A 269 20.82 15.33 -8.73
CA ALA A 269 19.93 15.28 -7.58
C ALA A 269 20.58 14.59 -6.36
N ALA A 270 21.38 13.55 -6.58
CA ALA A 270 22.05 12.83 -5.50
C ALA A 270 22.98 13.71 -4.65
N LYS A 271 23.55 14.80 -5.21
CA LYS A 271 24.35 15.78 -4.46
C LYS A 271 23.59 16.40 -3.28
N TYR A 272 22.28 16.60 -3.43
CA TYR A 272 21.44 17.32 -2.48
C TYR A 272 20.61 16.40 -1.59
N ILE A 273 20.31 15.19 -2.07
CA ILE A 273 19.46 14.24 -1.36
C ILE A 273 20.24 13.39 -0.35
N VAL A 274 21.57 13.29 -0.50
CA VAL A 274 22.44 12.49 0.37
C VAL A 274 23.07 13.37 1.46
N VAL A 275 22.25 13.86 2.41
CA VAL A 275 22.76 14.50 3.64
C VAL A 275 23.04 13.41 4.70
N PRO A 276 24.17 13.45 5.43
CA PRO A 276 24.63 12.32 6.27
C PRO A 276 23.67 11.86 7.38
N ASP A 277 22.74 12.71 7.82
CA ASP A 277 21.93 12.43 9.02
C ASP A 277 20.42 12.31 8.80
N SER A 278 19.91 12.42 7.55
CA SER A 278 18.49 12.09 7.30
C SER A 278 18.20 11.55 5.89
N LYS A 279 17.66 10.32 5.88
CA LYS A 279 16.84 9.66 4.84
C LYS A 279 17.43 9.58 3.42
N THR A 280 18.40 8.68 3.22
CA THR A 280 18.71 8.07 1.91
C THR A 280 17.48 7.45 1.20
N GLN A 281 16.38 7.23 1.94
CA GLN A 281 15.06 6.88 1.40
C GLN A 281 14.51 7.94 0.42
N SER A 282 14.90 9.21 0.56
CA SER A 282 14.48 10.31 -0.33
C SER A 282 15.01 10.13 -1.76
N CYS A 283 16.22 9.59 -1.95
CA CYS A 283 16.80 9.38 -3.28
C CYS A 283 16.01 8.31 -4.06
N LEU A 284 15.62 7.22 -3.39
CA LEU A 284 14.78 6.20 -4.02
C LEU A 284 13.40 6.74 -4.39
N TYR A 285 12.78 7.57 -3.54
CA TYR A 285 11.50 8.19 -3.87
C TYR A 285 11.61 9.20 -5.02
N PHE A 286 12.71 9.94 -5.08
CA PHE A 286 12.99 10.82 -6.22
C PHE A 286 13.12 10.03 -7.52
N ILE A 287 13.90 8.95 -7.55
CA ILE A 287 14.07 8.12 -8.75
C ILE A 287 12.72 7.49 -9.16
N ASP A 288 11.97 6.95 -8.20
CA ASP A 288 10.63 6.37 -8.46
C ASP A 288 9.68 7.40 -9.06
N ASP A 289 9.60 8.61 -8.48
CA ASP A 289 8.75 9.70 -8.98
C ASP A 289 9.22 10.21 -10.35
N LEU A 290 10.53 10.32 -10.58
CA LEU A 290 11.11 10.71 -11.87
C LEU A 290 10.75 9.71 -12.96
N LEU A 291 10.99 8.42 -12.73
CA LEU A 291 10.65 7.37 -13.71
C LEU A 291 9.14 7.35 -13.99
N HIS A 292 8.30 7.59 -12.99
CA HIS A 292 6.85 7.71 -13.18
C HIS A 292 6.47 8.93 -14.04
N VAL A 293 7.09 10.10 -13.79
CA VAL A 293 6.89 11.32 -14.58
C VAL A 293 7.29 11.07 -16.05
N VAL A 294 8.44 10.43 -16.29
CA VAL A 294 8.88 10.08 -17.65
C VAL A 294 7.87 9.19 -18.37
N GLN A 295 7.39 8.14 -17.71
CA GLN A 295 6.38 7.25 -18.28
C GLN A 295 5.08 7.97 -18.66
N MET A 296 4.69 8.97 -17.86
CA MET A 296 3.48 9.75 -18.07
C MET A 296 3.62 10.79 -19.18
N MET A 297 4.83 11.25 -19.48
CA MET A 297 5.08 12.43 -20.32
C MET A 297 5.63 12.12 -21.71
N GLU A 298 6.51 11.12 -21.84
CA GLU A 298 7.28 10.91 -23.07
C GLU A 298 6.74 9.76 -23.93
N CYS A 299 5.44 9.47 -23.88
CA CYS A 299 4.77 8.47 -24.73
C CYS A 299 5.62 7.19 -24.92
N VAL A 300 5.97 6.49 -23.85
CA VAL A 300 6.95 5.38 -23.87
C VAL A 300 6.55 4.19 -24.75
N ASN A 301 5.31 4.18 -25.25
CA ASN A 301 4.85 3.21 -26.25
C ASN A 301 5.38 3.53 -27.67
N ASP A 302 5.95 4.71 -27.90
CA ASP A 302 6.67 5.01 -29.14
C ASP A 302 7.96 4.18 -29.20
N PRO A 303 8.25 3.46 -30.31
CA PRO A 303 9.40 2.55 -30.38
C PRO A 303 10.75 3.21 -30.11
N SER A 304 10.92 4.50 -30.43
CA SER A 304 12.18 5.21 -30.20
C SER A 304 12.36 5.52 -28.71
N ASN A 305 11.32 6.06 -28.07
CA ASN A 305 11.28 6.36 -26.65
C ASN A 305 11.34 5.09 -25.80
N GLU A 306 10.65 4.02 -26.20
CA GLU A 306 10.68 2.72 -25.56
C GLU A 306 12.12 2.20 -25.45
N LYS A 307 12.87 2.27 -26.55
CA LYS A 307 14.25 1.77 -26.61
C LYS A 307 15.20 2.56 -25.70
N VAL A 308 15.09 3.89 -25.69
CA VAL A 308 15.88 4.75 -24.80
C VAL A 308 15.54 4.45 -23.34
N PHE A 309 14.25 4.37 -23.02
CA PHE A 309 13.82 4.13 -21.64
C PHE A 309 14.21 2.74 -21.15
N GLN A 310 14.05 1.70 -21.97
CA GLN A 310 14.54 0.35 -21.67
C GLN A 310 16.04 0.35 -21.37
N HIS A 311 16.83 1.07 -22.16
CA HIS A 311 18.28 1.18 -21.93
C HIS A 311 18.62 1.89 -20.62
N VAL A 312 17.91 2.97 -20.28
CA VAL A 312 18.05 3.66 -18.99
C VAL A 312 17.72 2.71 -17.83
N LEU A 313 16.60 1.99 -17.91
CA LEU A 313 16.20 1.02 -16.88
C LEU A 313 17.23 -0.12 -16.75
N GLN A 314 17.76 -0.66 -17.85
CA GLN A 314 18.85 -1.63 -17.81
C GLN A 314 20.08 -1.06 -17.09
N THR A 315 20.45 0.18 -17.38
CA THR A 315 21.62 0.82 -16.78
C THR A 315 21.43 0.97 -15.27
N ILE A 316 20.27 1.43 -14.81
CA ILE A 316 19.94 1.53 -13.38
C ILE A 316 19.92 0.15 -12.72
N PHE A 317 19.41 -0.88 -13.41
CA PHE A 317 19.35 -2.24 -12.88
C PHE A 317 20.73 -2.90 -12.73
N PHE A 318 21.60 -2.77 -13.74
CA PHE A 318 22.91 -3.42 -13.76
C PHE A 318 23.98 -2.61 -13.00
N ARG A 319 23.79 -1.30 -12.85
CA ARG A 319 24.74 -0.41 -12.17
C ARG A 319 24.06 0.47 -11.11
N PRO A 320 23.34 -0.10 -10.14
CA PRO A 320 22.67 0.70 -9.11
C PRO A 320 23.64 1.52 -8.26
N GLN A 321 24.91 1.11 -8.16
CA GLN A 321 25.97 1.83 -7.45
C GLN A 321 26.31 3.19 -8.08
N ASP A 322 26.02 3.37 -9.37
CA ASP A 322 26.26 4.65 -10.08
C ASP A 322 25.22 5.70 -9.65
N PHE A 323 24.14 5.28 -8.97
CA PHE A 323 23.02 6.14 -8.56
C PHE A 323 22.84 6.19 -7.03
N VAL A 324 23.17 5.11 -6.32
CA VAL A 324 23.01 5.01 -4.86
C VAL A 324 24.20 4.32 -4.22
N HIS A 325 24.85 5.00 -3.27
CA HIS A 325 26.07 4.50 -2.62
C HIS A 325 25.84 3.37 -1.60
N ILE A 326 24.68 3.34 -0.93
CA ILE A 326 24.39 2.36 0.13
C ILE A 326 23.87 1.05 -0.49
N SER A 327 24.52 -0.06 -0.17
CA SER A 327 24.25 -1.40 -0.73
C SER A 327 22.81 -1.91 -0.51
N SER A 328 22.20 -1.64 0.64
CA SER A 328 20.81 -2.05 0.90
C SER A 328 19.82 -1.32 -0.02
N PHE A 329 20.06 -0.05 -0.33
CA PHE A 329 19.22 0.74 -1.24
C PHE A 329 19.48 0.41 -2.71
N GLN A 330 20.69 -0.04 -3.09
CA GLN A 330 20.95 -0.58 -4.43
C GLN A 330 20.05 -1.80 -4.74
N SER A 331 19.87 -2.68 -3.75
CA SER A 331 18.97 -3.84 -3.88
C SER A 331 17.50 -3.42 -4.01
N LEU A 332 17.08 -2.40 -3.28
CA LEU A 332 15.73 -1.84 -3.38
C LEU A 332 15.49 -1.15 -4.72
N LEU A 333 16.45 -0.38 -5.22
CA LEU A 333 16.40 0.27 -6.54
C LEU A 333 16.25 -0.76 -7.65
N ARG A 334 17.03 -1.85 -7.60
CA ARG A 334 16.90 -2.97 -8.55
C ARG A 334 15.50 -3.58 -8.55
N LEU A 335 14.91 -3.81 -7.37
CA LEU A 335 13.54 -4.32 -7.25
C LEU A 335 12.50 -3.34 -7.81
N ARG A 336 12.70 -2.03 -7.65
CA ARG A 336 11.80 -1.00 -8.21
C ARG A 336 11.86 -0.95 -9.73
N VAL A 337 13.06 -0.94 -10.30
CA VAL A 337 13.24 -1.01 -11.75
C VAL A 337 12.65 -2.30 -12.31
N LEU A 338 12.87 -3.43 -11.64
CA LEU A 338 12.30 -4.71 -12.04
C LEU A 338 10.76 -4.70 -12.01
N GLU A 339 10.15 -4.03 -11.03
CA GLU A 339 8.69 -3.81 -10.98
C GLU A 339 8.18 -3.07 -12.21
N LEU A 340 8.87 -2.01 -12.64
CA LEU A 340 8.54 -1.29 -13.87
C LEU A 340 8.68 -2.18 -15.11
N LEU A 341 9.77 -2.94 -15.22
CA LEU A 341 9.99 -3.85 -16.35
C LEU A 341 8.91 -4.94 -16.43
N VAL A 342 8.49 -5.51 -15.29
CA VAL A 342 7.41 -6.51 -15.25
C VAL A 342 6.07 -5.90 -15.66
N ARG A 343 5.72 -4.71 -15.16
CA ARG A 343 4.46 -4.03 -15.53
C ARG A 343 4.38 -3.76 -17.03
N ASN A 344 5.49 -3.38 -17.66
CA ASN A 344 5.57 -3.09 -19.09
C ASN A 344 5.90 -4.32 -19.97
N ARG A 345 6.07 -5.52 -19.39
CA ARG A 345 6.45 -6.77 -20.10
C ARG A 345 7.82 -6.67 -20.82
N TRP A 346 8.76 -5.91 -20.26
CA TRP A 346 10.10 -5.71 -20.80
C TRP A 346 11.19 -6.55 -20.13
N THR A 347 10.82 -7.65 -19.46
CA THR A 347 11.78 -8.55 -18.81
C THR A 347 12.79 -9.17 -19.78
N HIS A 348 12.44 -9.29 -21.07
CA HIS A 348 13.31 -9.79 -22.14
C HIS A 348 14.62 -9.00 -22.31
N ILE A 349 14.68 -7.75 -21.84
CA ILE A 349 15.87 -6.91 -21.96
C ILE A 349 16.95 -7.26 -20.92
N LEU A 350 16.59 -7.99 -19.86
CA LEU A 350 17.53 -8.38 -18.83
C LEU A 350 18.29 -9.63 -19.30
N LYS A 351 19.63 -9.54 -19.32
CA LYS A 351 20.49 -10.73 -19.37
C LYS A 351 20.18 -11.62 -18.17
N GLU A 352 20.52 -12.90 -18.22
CA GLU A 352 20.16 -13.92 -17.22
C GLU A 352 21.20 -14.08 -16.09
N PRO A 353 21.31 -13.22 -15.05
CA PRO A 353 22.09 -13.61 -13.88
C PRO A 353 21.27 -14.63 -13.06
N PRO A 354 21.94 -15.57 -12.36
CA PRO A 354 21.28 -16.64 -11.61
C PRO A 354 20.21 -16.15 -10.61
N ASN A 355 20.39 -14.94 -10.07
CA ASN A 355 19.55 -14.38 -9.02
C ASN A 355 18.32 -13.62 -9.56
N LEU A 356 18.26 -13.33 -10.87
CA LEU A 356 17.16 -12.56 -11.47
C LEU A 356 15.81 -13.25 -11.28
N TRP A 357 15.80 -14.58 -11.30
CA TRP A 357 14.57 -15.38 -11.18
C TRP A 357 13.91 -15.24 -9.82
N ILE A 358 14.73 -15.14 -8.77
CA ILE A 358 14.26 -14.93 -7.39
C ILE A 358 13.69 -13.51 -7.26
N GLU A 359 14.38 -12.52 -7.83
CA GLU A 359 13.92 -11.13 -7.84
C GLU A 359 12.60 -10.97 -8.61
N LEU A 360 12.47 -11.61 -9.78
CA LEU A 360 11.25 -11.62 -10.59
C LEU A 360 10.07 -12.25 -9.84
N ASN A 361 10.30 -13.41 -9.21
CA ASN A 361 9.27 -14.07 -8.41
C ASN A 361 8.78 -13.16 -7.27
N ARG A 362 9.69 -12.48 -6.54
CA ARG A 362 9.32 -11.54 -5.47
C ARG A 362 8.53 -10.32 -5.99
N VAL A 363 8.92 -9.78 -7.14
CA VAL A 363 8.22 -8.65 -7.76
C VAL A 363 6.81 -9.04 -8.19
N HIS A 364 6.65 -10.20 -8.83
CA HIS A 364 5.32 -10.71 -9.19
C HIS A 364 4.46 -10.96 -7.95
N GLU A 365 5.00 -11.59 -6.89
CA GLU A 365 4.27 -11.78 -5.62
C GLU A 365 3.76 -10.45 -5.06
N LYS A 366 4.60 -9.41 -5.02
CA LYS A 366 4.22 -8.06 -4.58
C LYS A 366 3.11 -7.45 -5.44
N LEU A 367 3.20 -7.57 -6.76
CA LEU A 367 2.18 -7.06 -7.69
C LEU A 367 0.83 -7.76 -7.50
N TYR A 368 0.84 -9.08 -7.30
CA TYR A 368 -0.37 -9.86 -7.07
C TYR A 368 -1.04 -9.60 -5.73
N ILE A 369 -0.27 -9.38 -4.66
CA ILE A 369 -0.81 -9.03 -3.33
C ILE A 369 -1.61 -7.73 -3.39
N ASN A 370 -1.17 -6.75 -4.19
CA ASN A 370 -1.79 -5.42 -4.22
C ASN A 370 -3.11 -5.35 -5.01
N THR A 371 -3.71 -6.48 -5.43
CA THR A 371 -5.04 -6.66 -6.08
C THR A 371 -5.34 -5.87 -7.37
N GLN A 372 -4.59 -4.82 -7.71
CA GLN A 372 -4.80 -3.98 -8.91
C GLN A 372 -4.16 -4.57 -10.18
N PHE A 373 -3.40 -5.66 -10.08
CA PHE A 373 -2.76 -6.28 -11.23
C PHE A 373 -3.77 -7.16 -11.98
N LYS A 374 -4.34 -6.63 -13.08
CA LYS A 374 -5.40 -7.26 -13.91
C LYS A 374 -4.98 -8.56 -14.64
N GLY A 375 -3.73 -9.00 -14.54
CA GLY A 375 -3.24 -10.18 -15.27
C GLY A 375 -3.50 -11.48 -14.51
N CYS A 376 -4.52 -12.27 -14.88
CA CYS A 376 -4.64 -13.64 -14.38
C CYS A 376 -3.66 -14.56 -15.12
N ALA A 377 -2.51 -14.87 -14.51
CA ALA A 377 -1.53 -15.77 -15.13
C ALA A 377 -2.02 -17.24 -15.12
N LEU A 378 -2.94 -17.59 -14.22
CA LEU A 378 -3.51 -18.94 -14.10
C LEU A 378 -4.44 -19.34 -15.26
N ASP A 379 -5.05 -18.37 -15.96
CA ASP A 379 -5.98 -18.63 -17.08
C ASP A 379 -5.29 -18.59 -18.46
N GLN A 380 -4.00 -18.28 -18.50
CA GLN A 380 -3.23 -18.16 -19.75
C GLN A 380 -2.50 -19.47 -20.03
N GLN A 381 -2.50 -19.92 -21.29
CA GLN A 381 -1.63 -21.01 -21.74
C GLN A 381 -0.16 -20.55 -21.60
N SER A 382 0.46 -20.86 -20.46
CA SER A 382 1.81 -20.42 -20.13
C SER A 382 2.85 -21.07 -21.05
N ARG A 383 3.47 -20.30 -21.94
CA ARG A 383 4.49 -20.80 -22.89
C ARG A 383 5.88 -20.24 -22.61
N THR A 384 6.01 -19.08 -21.95
CA THR A 384 7.31 -18.45 -21.67
C THR A 384 7.76 -18.64 -20.22
N ARG A 385 9.07 -18.49 -19.98
CA ARG A 385 9.66 -18.61 -18.63
C ARG A 385 9.06 -17.59 -17.65
N ASP A 386 8.92 -16.34 -18.08
CA ASP A 386 8.36 -15.27 -17.23
C ASP A 386 6.90 -15.56 -16.87
N GLN A 387 6.13 -16.13 -17.80
CA GLN A 387 4.77 -16.59 -17.51
C GLN A 387 4.76 -17.71 -16.46
N LYS A 388 5.69 -18.67 -16.53
CA LYS A 388 5.83 -19.72 -15.51
C LYS A 388 6.18 -19.12 -14.14
N ILE A 389 7.08 -18.12 -14.06
CA ILE A 389 7.40 -17.41 -12.81
C ILE A 389 6.17 -16.66 -12.29
N SER A 390 5.42 -16.00 -13.17
CA SER A 390 4.18 -15.29 -12.83
C SER A 390 3.13 -16.24 -12.23
N VAL A 391 2.93 -17.42 -12.82
CA VAL A 391 2.03 -18.48 -12.32
C VAL A 391 2.43 -18.93 -10.92
N VAL A 392 3.71 -19.28 -10.72
CA VAL A 392 4.23 -19.67 -9.38
C VAL A 392 3.98 -18.58 -8.36
N SER A 393 4.23 -17.33 -8.72
CA SER A 393 4.03 -16.16 -7.84
C SER A 393 2.55 -15.98 -7.46
N GLN A 394 1.64 -16.13 -8.43
CA GLN A 394 0.20 -16.00 -8.18
C GLN A 394 -0.31 -17.14 -7.28
N LEU A 395 0.14 -18.38 -7.49
CA LEU A 395 -0.19 -19.52 -6.62
C LEU A 395 0.28 -19.25 -5.18
N LYS A 396 1.52 -18.80 -5.00
CA LYS A 396 2.06 -18.46 -3.68
C LYS A 396 1.23 -17.39 -2.97
N VAL A 397 0.80 -16.34 -3.68
CA VAL A 397 -0.03 -15.28 -3.08
C VAL A 397 -1.41 -15.81 -2.64
N ARG A 398 -2.08 -16.60 -3.49
CA ARG A 398 -3.36 -17.25 -3.13
C ARG A 398 -3.20 -18.22 -1.95
N LEU A 399 -2.10 -18.96 -1.91
CA LEU A 399 -1.77 -19.84 -0.80
C LEU A 399 -1.46 -19.05 0.48
N ILE A 400 -0.74 -17.92 0.44
CA ILE A 400 -0.50 -17.08 1.63
C ILE A 400 -1.82 -16.59 2.24
N GLN A 401 -2.74 -16.12 1.40
CA GLN A 401 -4.07 -15.69 1.86
C GLN A 401 -4.83 -16.87 2.51
N SER A 402 -4.75 -18.04 1.89
CA SER A 402 -5.37 -19.26 2.41
C SER A 402 -4.71 -19.74 3.71
N ILE A 403 -3.38 -19.69 3.83
CA ILE A 403 -2.64 -20.01 5.06
C ILE A 403 -3.06 -19.06 6.18
N SER A 404 -3.14 -17.75 5.91
CA SER A 404 -3.57 -16.77 6.91
C SER A 404 -4.97 -17.09 7.45
N SER A 405 -5.91 -17.43 6.56
CA SER A 405 -7.26 -17.86 6.93
C SER A 405 -7.25 -19.17 7.73
N LEU A 406 -6.49 -20.16 7.26
CA LEU A 406 -6.36 -21.47 7.90
C LEU A 406 -5.78 -21.34 9.31
N VAL A 407 -4.67 -20.63 9.46
CA VAL A 407 -3.94 -20.42 10.72
C VAL A 407 -4.77 -19.64 11.74
N LYS A 408 -5.61 -18.70 11.28
CA LYS A 408 -6.51 -17.93 12.15
C LYS A 408 -7.66 -18.77 12.68
N ASN A 409 -8.21 -19.66 11.86
CA ASN A 409 -9.47 -20.35 12.15
C ASN A 409 -9.27 -21.80 12.64
N ALA A 410 -8.15 -22.45 12.31
CA ALA A 410 -7.88 -23.82 12.73
C ALA A 410 -7.31 -23.86 14.15
N THR A 411 -8.14 -24.25 15.12
CA THR A 411 -7.69 -24.69 16.43
C THR A 411 -7.35 -26.19 16.39
N ILE A 412 -6.38 -26.61 17.19
CA ILE A 412 -5.87 -28.00 17.20
C ILE A 412 -6.93 -29.01 17.67
N LEU A 413 -7.94 -28.54 18.41
CA LEU A 413 -8.85 -29.36 19.22
C LEU A 413 -10.27 -29.50 18.65
N GLU A 414 -10.64 -28.69 17.66
CA GLU A 414 -11.95 -28.80 17.02
C GLU A 414 -11.86 -29.80 15.88
N TYR A 415 -12.88 -30.65 15.70
CA TYR A 415 -13.10 -31.36 14.44
C TYR A 415 -13.48 -30.30 13.40
N PRO A 416 -12.53 -29.82 12.56
CA PRO A 416 -12.79 -28.70 11.66
C PRO A 416 -13.70 -29.11 10.50
N SER A 417 -14.05 -30.41 10.42
CA SER A 417 -14.99 -31.00 9.47
C SER A 417 -16.39 -30.40 9.54
N GLU A 418 -16.78 -29.79 10.67
CA GLU A 418 -18.06 -29.07 10.82
C GLU A 418 -17.96 -27.58 10.46
N ASN A 419 -16.74 -27.05 10.29
CA ASN A 419 -16.53 -25.65 9.95
C ASN A 419 -16.36 -25.48 8.43
N GLU A 420 -17.47 -25.16 7.76
CA GLU A 420 -17.53 -24.97 6.31
C GLU A 420 -16.47 -23.97 5.78
N LYS A 421 -16.11 -22.95 6.57
CA LYS A 421 -15.08 -21.99 6.17
C LYS A 421 -13.68 -22.62 6.10
N ILE A 422 -13.35 -23.50 7.05
CA ILE A 422 -12.06 -24.22 7.06
C ILE A 422 -12.05 -25.24 5.93
N ARG A 423 -13.16 -25.96 5.74
CA ARG A 423 -13.32 -26.92 4.64
C ARG A 423 -13.12 -26.24 3.28
N LEU A 424 -13.81 -25.14 2.99
CA LEU A 424 -13.65 -24.37 1.75
C LEU A 424 -12.22 -23.84 1.57
N CYS A 425 -11.59 -23.41 2.65
CA CYS A 425 -10.19 -22.98 2.63
C CYS A 425 -9.25 -24.13 2.25
N LEU A 426 -9.43 -25.32 2.82
CA LEU A 426 -8.65 -26.51 2.51
C LEU A 426 -8.89 -27.01 1.07
N ILE A 427 -10.12 -26.94 0.56
CA ILE A 427 -10.43 -27.21 -0.85
C ILE A 427 -9.62 -26.27 -1.75
N GLY A 428 -9.62 -24.97 -1.45
CA GLY A 428 -8.84 -23.97 -2.18
C GLY A 428 -7.33 -24.25 -2.15
N ILE A 429 -6.81 -24.61 -0.97
CA ILE A 429 -5.39 -25.00 -0.79
C ILE A 429 -5.06 -26.22 -1.64
N CYS A 430 -5.85 -27.29 -1.58
CA CYS A 430 -5.61 -28.51 -2.36
C CYS A 430 -5.65 -28.25 -3.86
N LYS A 431 -6.59 -27.41 -4.32
CA LYS A 431 -6.67 -26.99 -5.73
C LYS A 431 -5.40 -26.26 -6.17
N ASP A 432 -4.92 -25.30 -5.38
CA ASP A 432 -3.75 -24.49 -5.74
C ASP A 432 -2.44 -25.28 -5.63
N LEU A 433 -2.32 -26.20 -4.65
CA LEU A 433 -1.16 -27.08 -4.52
C LEU A 433 -1.10 -28.14 -5.63
N SER A 434 -2.24 -28.61 -6.13
CA SER A 434 -2.30 -29.60 -7.22
C SER A 434 -2.24 -28.98 -8.63
N TYR A 435 -2.07 -27.66 -8.73
CA TYR A 435 -2.17 -26.92 -10.00
C TYR A 435 -1.23 -27.46 -11.08
N PHE A 436 0.01 -27.82 -10.72
CA PHE A 436 1.00 -28.28 -11.70
C PHE A 436 0.67 -29.66 -12.28
N ARG A 437 0.13 -30.57 -11.45
CA ARG A 437 -0.40 -31.86 -11.90
C ARG A 437 -1.56 -31.68 -12.89
N ASP A 438 -2.51 -30.80 -12.57
CA ASP A 438 -3.66 -30.52 -13.43
C ASP A 438 -3.23 -29.87 -14.77
N ASN A 439 -2.07 -29.19 -14.77
CA ASN A 439 -1.51 -28.47 -15.92
C ASN A 439 -0.20 -29.08 -16.45
N GLN A 440 -0.03 -30.40 -16.32
CA GLN A 440 1.22 -31.10 -16.68
C GLN A 440 1.72 -30.85 -18.12
N LYS A 441 0.82 -30.55 -19.07
CA LYS A 441 1.19 -30.23 -20.46
C LYS A 441 1.94 -28.90 -20.62
N LEU A 442 1.85 -28.01 -19.63
CA LEU A 442 2.44 -26.66 -19.65
C LEU A 442 3.80 -26.61 -18.91
N PHE A 443 4.14 -27.65 -18.14
CA PHE A 443 5.32 -27.69 -17.28
C PHE A 443 6.10 -29.00 -17.48
N GLU A 444 7.25 -28.92 -18.17
CA GLU A 444 8.11 -30.07 -18.47
C GLU A 444 8.56 -30.86 -17.23
N GLN A 445 8.77 -30.17 -16.10
CA GLN A 445 9.15 -30.75 -14.80
C GLN A 445 8.08 -30.51 -13.74
N TRP A 446 6.80 -30.66 -14.10
CA TRP A 446 5.67 -30.31 -13.22
C TRP A 446 5.74 -30.93 -11.81
N GLN A 447 6.29 -32.14 -11.67
CA GLN A 447 6.46 -32.82 -10.38
C GLN A 447 7.43 -32.05 -9.46
N GLU A 448 8.53 -31.55 -10.01
CA GLU A 448 9.49 -30.75 -9.23
C GLU A 448 8.87 -29.42 -8.80
N TYR A 449 8.13 -28.75 -9.69
CA TYR A 449 7.40 -27.53 -9.34
C TYR A 449 6.39 -27.77 -8.21
N GLU A 450 5.64 -28.87 -8.28
CA GLU A 450 4.68 -29.27 -7.25
C GLU A 450 5.36 -29.57 -5.91
N ASP A 451 6.40 -30.39 -5.90
CA ASP A 451 7.13 -30.74 -4.68
C ASP A 451 7.75 -29.49 -4.02
N HIS A 452 8.34 -28.59 -4.80
CA HIS A 452 8.87 -27.33 -4.28
C HIS A 452 7.77 -26.40 -3.75
N LEU A 453 6.61 -26.35 -4.39
CA LEU A 453 5.46 -25.58 -3.91
C LEU A 453 4.94 -26.15 -2.58
N HIS A 454 4.84 -27.48 -2.45
CA HIS A 454 4.47 -28.16 -1.22
C HIS A 454 5.44 -27.87 -0.08
N ILE A 455 6.76 -27.98 -0.33
CA ILE A 455 7.81 -27.64 0.64
C ILE A 455 7.69 -26.17 1.05
N TRP A 456 7.53 -25.26 0.09
CA TRP A 456 7.38 -23.84 0.36
C TRP A 456 6.14 -23.54 1.19
N PHE A 457 5.00 -24.17 0.87
CA PHE A 457 3.74 -24.02 1.61
C PHE A 457 3.90 -24.46 3.07
N LEU A 458 4.51 -25.62 3.30
CA LEU A 458 4.81 -26.09 4.65
C LEU A 458 5.75 -25.15 5.39
N LYS A 459 6.78 -24.60 4.74
CA LYS A 459 7.65 -23.59 5.34
C LYS A 459 6.87 -22.35 5.77
N GLN A 460 5.96 -21.84 4.95
CA GLN A 460 5.13 -20.66 5.29
C GLN A 460 4.19 -20.94 6.47
N CYS A 461 3.57 -22.13 6.50
CA CYS A 461 2.77 -22.57 7.64
C CYS A 461 3.62 -22.71 8.92
N CYS A 462 4.84 -23.22 8.81
CA CYS A 462 5.79 -23.34 9.94
C CYS A 462 6.12 -21.97 10.52
N MET A 463 6.40 -20.99 9.68
CA MET A 463 6.69 -19.62 10.10
C MET A 463 5.50 -18.97 10.80
N SER A 464 4.27 -19.36 10.46
CA SER A 464 3.04 -18.79 11.01
C SER A 464 2.59 -19.41 12.34
N LYS A 465 2.93 -20.68 12.61
CA LYS A 465 2.60 -21.38 13.87
C LYS A 465 3.84 -22.00 14.50
N ASN A 466 4.31 -23.13 13.96
CA ASN A 466 5.57 -23.85 14.23
C ASN A 466 5.51 -25.25 13.58
N MET A 467 6.59 -26.05 13.72
CA MET A 467 6.66 -27.43 13.20
C MET A 467 5.72 -28.40 13.94
N ASP A 468 5.46 -28.20 15.23
CA ASP A 468 4.61 -29.09 16.02
C ASP A 468 3.16 -28.99 15.53
N TRP A 469 2.64 -27.77 15.36
CA TRP A 469 1.33 -27.51 14.81
C TRP A 469 1.16 -28.14 13.41
N LEU A 470 2.18 -27.99 12.55
CA LEU A 470 2.19 -28.58 11.22
C LEU A 470 2.06 -30.10 11.24
N GLN A 471 2.90 -30.75 12.05
CA GLN A 471 2.91 -32.21 12.16
C GLN A 471 1.58 -32.69 12.69
N MET A 472 1.01 -32.05 13.69
CA MET A 472 -0.30 -32.42 14.20
C MET A 472 -1.43 -32.25 13.20
N PHE A 473 -1.51 -31.07 12.57
CA PHE A 473 -2.66 -30.71 11.74
C PHE A 473 -2.67 -31.56 10.46
N PHE A 474 -1.55 -31.64 9.75
CA PHE A 474 -1.44 -32.36 8.48
C PHE A 474 -1.28 -33.89 8.63
N SER A 475 -1.11 -34.41 9.85
CA SER A 475 -1.11 -35.86 10.12
C SER A 475 -2.46 -36.42 10.57
N GLN A 476 -3.48 -35.58 10.74
CA GLN A 476 -4.80 -36.04 11.15
C GLN A 476 -5.39 -37.03 10.13
N PRO A 477 -5.90 -38.20 10.58
CA PRO A 477 -6.49 -39.19 9.68
C PRO A 477 -7.65 -38.65 8.84
N TRP A 478 -8.57 -37.89 9.46
CA TRP A 478 -9.73 -37.31 8.77
C TRP A 478 -9.28 -36.38 7.63
N LEU A 479 -8.27 -35.53 7.88
CA LEU A 479 -7.76 -34.59 6.89
C LEU A 479 -7.15 -35.32 5.70
N ARG A 480 -6.38 -36.39 5.94
CA ARG A 480 -5.76 -37.19 4.87
C ARG A 480 -6.74 -38.04 4.08
N GLN A 481 -7.84 -38.47 4.73
CA GLN A 481 -8.91 -39.22 4.07
C GLN A 481 -9.75 -38.32 3.18
N GLU A 482 -10.15 -37.15 3.68
CA GLU A 482 -10.98 -36.20 2.95
C GLU A 482 -10.20 -35.43 1.87
N PHE A 483 -8.98 -34.99 2.21
CA PHE A 483 -8.08 -34.26 1.31
C PHE A 483 -6.88 -35.14 0.96
N THR A 484 -7.10 -36.06 0.02
CA THR A 484 -6.16 -37.12 -0.37
C THR A 484 -4.76 -36.61 -0.77
N LEU A 485 -4.64 -35.36 -1.22
CA LEU A 485 -3.35 -34.71 -1.48
C LEU A 485 -2.39 -34.81 -0.29
N PHE A 486 -2.87 -34.56 0.94
CA PHE A 486 -2.03 -34.56 2.14
C PHE A 486 -1.61 -35.99 2.56
N GLY A 487 -2.32 -37.01 2.11
CA GLY A 487 -1.95 -38.41 2.33
C GLY A 487 -1.04 -38.99 1.25
N THR A 488 -1.19 -38.55 0.00
CA THR A 488 -0.54 -39.16 -1.18
C THR A 488 0.71 -38.41 -1.65
N SER A 489 0.85 -37.12 -1.35
CA SER A 489 2.03 -36.34 -1.70
C SER A 489 3.29 -36.87 -1.00
N LYS A 490 4.40 -36.99 -1.73
CA LYS A 490 5.72 -37.38 -1.18
C LYS A 490 6.19 -36.46 -0.05
N ILE A 491 5.87 -35.16 -0.14
CA ILE A 491 6.24 -34.16 0.88
C ILE A 491 5.36 -34.26 2.14
N PHE A 492 4.03 -34.16 2.00
CA PHE A 492 3.12 -34.20 3.16
C PHE A 492 3.10 -35.56 3.88
N SER A 493 3.28 -36.68 3.17
CA SER A 493 3.33 -38.02 3.78
C SER A 493 4.51 -38.21 4.73
N GLN A 494 5.60 -37.44 4.58
CA GLN A 494 6.74 -37.44 5.50
C GLN A 494 6.42 -36.78 6.85
N LEU A 495 5.34 -36.00 6.95
CA LEU A 495 4.88 -35.45 8.22
C LEU A 495 4.31 -36.59 9.07
N GLN A 496 5.10 -37.10 9.99
CA GLN A 496 4.62 -38.05 10.98
C GLN A 496 3.96 -37.31 12.13
N ARG A 497 2.87 -37.89 12.65
CA ARG A 497 2.28 -37.46 13.91
C ARG A 497 3.34 -37.70 14.98
N ARG A 498 3.97 -36.63 15.49
CA ARG A 498 4.77 -36.74 16.71
C ARG A 498 3.84 -36.67 17.89
N ASP A 499 4.03 -37.56 18.85
CA ASP A 499 3.44 -37.38 20.17
C ASP A 499 4.06 -36.12 20.76
N HIS A 500 3.23 -35.11 20.98
CA HIS A 500 3.57 -33.79 21.55
C HIS A 500 4.55 -33.80 22.73
N TYR A 501 4.63 -34.94 23.41
CA TYR A 501 5.18 -35.05 24.74
C TYR A 501 6.60 -35.59 24.76
N GLU A 502 7.12 -36.06 23.62
CA GLU A 502 8.56 -36.30 23.45
C GLU A 502 9.33 -35.02 23.10
N SER A 503 8.68 -34.03 22.47
CA SER A 503 9.32 -32.75 22.16
C SER A 503 9.51 -31.88 23.41
N PHE A 504 8.65 -31.98 24.42
CA PHE A 504 8.82 -31.32 25.73
C PHE A 504 10.09 -31.73 26.49
N ALA A 505 10.66 -32.91 26.19
CA ALA A 505 11.88 -33.39 26.84
C ALA A 505 13.16 -32.76 26.26
N ARG A 506 13.09 -32.04 25.12
CA ARG A 506 14.26 -31.52 24.39
C ARG A 506 14.65 -30.05 24.64
N PRO A 507 13.74 -29.10 24.93
CA PRO A 507 14.16 -27.71 25.16
C PRO A 507 14.71 -27.47 26.58
N PHE A 508 14.47 -28.37 27.52
CA PHE A 508 15.02 -28.28 28.88
C PHE A 508 16.32 -29.08 29.01
N ASN A 509 17.17 -28.68 29.96
CA ASN A 509 18.46 -29.33 30.21
C ASN A 509 18.31 -30.85 30.38
N GLU A 510 19.39 -31.59 30.11
CA GLU A 510 19.40 -33.05 30.15
C GLU A 510 18.87 -33.63 31.49
N SER A 511 19.04 -32.88 32.59
CA SER A 511 18.55 -33.26 33.91
C SER A 511 17.02 -33.16 34.05
N PHE A 512 16.36 -32.18 33.43
CA PHE A 512 14.90 -32.13 33.33
C PHE A 512 14.37 -33.30 32.50
N GLY A 513 14.97 -33.56 31.33
CA GLY A 513 14.52 -34.65 30.46
C GLY A 513 14.60 -36.03 31.13
N LYS A 514 15.66 -36.29 31.90
CA LYS A 514 15.81 -37.52 32.71
C LYS A 514 14.76 -37.62 33.82
N ARG A 515 14.51 -36.51 34.54
CA ARG A 515 13.50 -36.45 35.61
C ARG A 515 12.08 -36.63 35.08
N TYR A 516 11.73 -35.93 34.00
CA TYR A 516 10.43 -36.06 33.33
C TYR A 516 10.15 -37.51 32.92
N LYS A 517 11.10 -38.18 32.26
CA LYS A 517 10.95 -39.60 31.87
C LYS A 517 10.73 -40.50 33.08
N SER A 518 11.55 -40.33 34.13
CA SER A 518 11.39 -41.11 35.37
C SER A 518 10.03 -40.90 36.04
N PHE A 519 9.53 -39.67 36.12
CA PHE A 519 8.20 -39.40 36.67
C PHE A 519 7.08 -39.94 35.79
N LYS A 520 7.21 -39.81 34.47
CA LYS A 520 6.25 -40.37 33.51
C LYS A 520 6.13 -41.89 33.70
N ASP A 521 7.26 -42.61 33.76
CA ASP A 521 7.26 -44.07 33.92
C ASP A 521 6.64 -44.49 35.26
N LYS A 522 6.96 -43.79 36.36
CA LYS A 522 6.37 -44.03 37.69
C LYS A 522 4.87 -43.79 37.73
N LEU A 523 4.40 -42.70 37.12
CA LEU A 523 2.98 -42.38 37.07
C LEU A 523 2.20 -43.34 36.17
N ILE A 524 2.80 -43.83 35.07
CA ILE A 524 2.22 -44.90 34.23
C ILE A 524 2.11 -46.21 35.04
N SER A 525 3.10 -46.53 35.86
CA SER A 525 3.07 -47.71 36.74
C SER A 525 2.17 -47.55 37.98
N GLY A 526 1.43 -46.44 38.12
CA GLY A 526 0.51 -46.20 39.23
C GLY A 526 1.17 -45.71 40.53
N ASP A 527 2.45 -45.32 40.50
CA ASP A 527 3.14 -44.74 41.65
C ASP A 527 2.92 -43.21 41.70
N TYR A 528 1.80 -42.82 42.32
CA TYR A 528 1.40 -41.42 42.48
C TYR A 528 2.11 -40.71 43.65
N ASN A 529 2.89 -41.44 44.47
CA ASN A 529 3.69 -40.90 45.59
C ASN A 529 5.15 -40.64 45.20
N CYS A 530 5.42 -40.50 43.90
CA CYS A 530 6.77 -40.36 43.38
C CYS A 530 7.47 -39.02 43.71
N TYR A 531 6.78 -38.06 44.33
CA TYR A 531 7.33 -36.75 44.71
C TYR A 531 8.05 -36.77 46.06
N VAL A 532 9.35 -36.45 46.08
CA VAL A 532 10.21 -36.51 47.28
C VAL A 532 10.45 -35.11 47.91
N GLY A 533 9.70 -34.08 47.51
CA GLY A 533 9.78 -32.74 48.13
C GLY A 533 10.87 -31.81 47.58
N SER A 534 11.60 -32.21 46.54
CA SER A 534 12.56 -31.31 45.88
C SER A 534 11.83 -30.27 45.01
N LYS A 535 12.22 -29.00 45.09
CA LYS A 535 11.61 -27.92 44.29
C LYS A 535 11.95 -28.02 42.81
N GLU A 536 13.11 -28.58 42.48
CA GLU A 536 13.57 -28.72 41.10
C GLU A 536 12.83 -29.81 40.32
N ASP A 537 12.16 -30.72 41.04
CA ASP A 537 11.44 -31.84 40.46
C ASP A 537 10.00 -31.46 40.07
N ILE A 538 9.46 -30.38 40.65
CA ILE A 538 8.09 -29.90 40.44
C ILE A 538 7.80 -29.66 38.95
N PRO A 539 8.64 -28.95 38.17
CA PRO A 539 8.34 -28.71 36.76
C PRO A 539 8.31 -30.00 35.93
N SER A 540 9.23 -30.95 36.20
CA SER A 540 9.30 -32.23 35.49
C SER A 540 8.11 -33.13 35.82
N LEU A 541 7.73 -33.19 37.09
CA LEU A 541 6.58 -33.96 37.58
C LEU A 541 5.25 -33.40 37.08
N LEU A 542 5.07 -32.08 37.13
CA LEU A 542 3.84 -31.43 36.66
C LEU A 542 3.64 -31.61 35.16
N THR A 543 4.74 -31.59 34.40
CA THR A 543 4.73 -31.90 32.96
C THR A 543 4.37 -33.37 32.70
N ALA A 544 4.89 -34.31 33.50
CA ALA A 544 4.54 -35.73 33.42
C ALA A 544 3.08 -36.03 33.83
N ALA A 545 2.55 -35.30 34.81
CA ALA A 545 1.16 -35.41 35.24
C ALA A 545 0.18 -34.84 34.18
N LEU A 546 0.52 -33.70 33.56
CA LEU A 546 -0.24 -33.13 32.42
C LEU A 546 -0.22 -34.07 31.20
N PHE A 547 0.89 -34.77 30.97
CA PHE A 547 0.99 -35.80 29.93
C PHE A 547 -0.04 -36.92 30.13
N LEU A 548 -0.24 -37.36 31.37
CA LEU A 548 -1.18 -38.44 31.69
C LEU A 548 -2.63 -37.96 31.75
N SER A 549 -2.90 -36.74 32.21
CA SER A 549 -4.28 -36.21 32.29
C SER A 549 -4.96 -36.08 30.93
N SER A 550 -4.19 -35.92 29.87
CA SER A 550 -4.68 -35.86 28.48
C SER A 550 -4.88 -37.23 27.83
N SER A 551 -4.52 -38.32 28.54
CA SER A 551 -4.43 -39.68 27.98
C SER A 551 -5.31 -40.72 28.70
N ILE A 552 -6.05 -40.38 29.77
CA ILE A 552 -6.69 -41.37 30.66
C ILE A 552 -8.21 -41.21 30.78
N SER A 553 -8.91 -42.34 31.00
CA SER A 553 -10.33 -42.43 31.33
C SER A 553 -10.72 -41.71 32.65
N PRO A 554 -12.00 -41.33 32.83
CA PRO A 554 -12.46 -40.50 33.96
C PRO A 554 -12.17 -41.03 35.37
N GLU A 555 -11.94 -42.33 35.54
CA GLU A 555 -11.75 -42.97 36.84
C GLU A 555 -10.37 -42.70 37.47
N ASN A 556 -9.34 -42.39 36.67
CA ASN A 556 -7.99 -42.09 37.15
C ASN A 556 -7.71 -40.58 37.30
N LEU A 557 -8.67 -39.72 36.94
CA LEU A 557 -8.59 -38.26 37.09
C LEU A 557 -8.49 -37.84 38.57
N ILE A 558 -9.05 -38.63 39.48
CA ILE A 558 -9.01 -38.43 40.94
C ILE A 558 -7.57 -38.54 41.47
N ASN A 559 -6.80 -39.52 41.00
CA ASN A 559 -5.41 -39.72 41.43
C ASN A 559 -4.46 -38.64 40.88
N ILE A 560 -4.73 -38.14 39.68
CA ILE A 560 -4.02 -36.99 39.11
C ILE A 560 -4.37 -35.70 39.87
N MET A 561 -5.64 -35.50 40.22
CA MET A 561 -6.07 -34.39 41.09
C MET A 561 -5.35 -34.43 42.43
N TYR A 562 -5.14 -35.61 43.03
CA TYR A 562 -4.38 -35.77 44.28
C TYR A 562 -2.94 -35.26 44.17
N ILE A 563 -2.26 -35.52 43.04
CA ILE A 563 -0.91 -34.99 42.77
C ILE A 563 -0.95 -33.46 42.61
N TYR A 564 -1.93 -32.91 41.89
CA TYR A 564 -2.11 -31.47 41.79
C TYR A 564 -2.34 -30.83 43.16
N THR A 565 -3.19 -31.43 44.01
CA THR A 565 -3.42 -30.95 45.38
C THR A 565 -2.15 -31.01 46.21
N HIS A 566 -1.35 -32.08 46.12
CA HIS A 566 -0.09 -32.20 46.86
C HIS A 566 0.95 -31.16 46.42
N ILE A 567 1.11 -30.94 45.11
CA ILE A 567 2.01 -29.91 44.56
C ILE A 567 1.52 -28.51 44.95
N TYR A 568 0.21 -28.25 44.83
CA TYR A 568 -0.39 -26.97 45.20
C TYR A 568 -0.22 -26.66 46.68
N VAL A 569 -0.49 -27.64 47.56
CA VAL A 569 -0.26 -27.52 49.01
C VAL A 569 1.22 -27.28 49.30
N HIS A 570 2.15 -27.96 48.65
CA HIS A 570 3.58 -27.77 48.88
C HIS A 570 4.09 -26.39 48.41
N ILE A 571 3.63 -25.91 47.25
CA ILE A 571 3.92 -24.56 46.76
C ILE A 571 3.32 -23.52 47.71
N TYR A 572 2.06 -23.69 48.12
CA TYR A 572 1.34 -22.77 49.00
C TYR A 572 1.97 -22.73 50.41
N TYR A 573 2.37 -23.87 50.98
CA TYR A 573 3.05 -23.95 52.27
C TYR A 573 4.44 -23.30 52.23
N THR A 574 5.19 -23.53 51.15
CA THR A 574 6.51 -22.89 50.95
C THR A 574 6.37 -21.37 50.79
N TYR A 575 5.31 -20.91 50.11
CA TYR A 575 5.04 -19.48 49.91
C TYR A 575 4.55 -18.81 51.20
N LEU A 576 3.68 -19.48 51.98
CA LEU A 576 3.25 -19.04 53.31
C LEU A 576 4.39 -18.99 54.31
N GLN A 577 5.30 -19.97 54.29
CA GLN A 577 6.47 -19.96 55.19
C GLN A 577 7.42 -18.81 54.84
N LYS A 578 7.61 -18.49 53.55
CA LYS A 578 8.36 -17.30 53.11
C LYS A 578 7.65 -15.99 53.46
N MET A 579 6.34 -15.91 53.30
CA MET A 579 5.52 -14.76 53.73
C MET A 579 5.58 -14.59 55.25
N PHE A 580 5.56 -15.67 56.03
CA PHE A 580 5.67 -15.62 57.49
C PHE A 580 7.04 -15.12 57.95
N PHE A 581 8.13 -15.58 57.32
CA PHE A 581 9.48 -15.05 57.58
C PHE A 581 9.62 -13.58 57.13
N PHE A 582 9.01 -13.22 56.00
CA PHE A 582 8.99 -11.83 55.50
C PHE A 582 8.16 -10.90 56.40
N CYS A 583 7.03 -11.38 56.92
CA CYS A 583 6.21 -10.67 57.90
C CYS A 583 6.90 -10.57 59.26
N GLN A 584 7.59 -11.61 59.73
CA GLN A 584 8.45 -11.53 60.93
C GLN A 584 9.56 -10.48 60.75
N TYR A 585 10.21 -10.46 59.58
CA TYR A 585 11.24 -9.48 59.25
C TYR A 585 10.70 -8.04 59.20
N LEU A 586 9.51 -7.84 58.61
CA LEU A 586 8.84 -6.54 58.55
C LEU A 586 8.34 -6.07 59.94
N LEU A 587 7.78 -6.97 60.75
CA LEU A 587 7.35 -6.70 62.13
C LEU A 587 8.54 -6.38 63.05
N HIS A 588 9.71 -6.97 62.80
CA HIS A 588 10.93 -6.66 63.54
C HIS A 588 11.50 -5.26 63.18
N LYS A 589 11.18 -4.76 61.98
CA LYS A 589 11.66 -3.46 61.44
C LYS A 589 10.70 -2.30 61.74
N HIS A 590 9.42 -2.58 61.93
CA HIS A 590 8.39 -1.59 62.27
C HIS A 590 7.75 -1.94 63.63
N ARG A 591 8.29 -1.35 64.71
CA ARG A 591 7.89 -1.64 66.10
C ARG A 591 6.46 -1.24 66.51
N ASP A 592 5.69 -0.57 65.65
CA ASP A 592 4.43 0.07 66.06
C ASP A 592 3.19 -0.34 65.23
N ILE A 593 3.18 -1.53 64.63
CA ILE A 593 1.98 -2.02 63.93
C ILE A 593 1.27 -3.08 64.78
N HIS A 594 0.21 -2.67 65.48
CA HIS A 594 -0.77 -3.59 66.05
C HIS A 594 -1.71 -4.10 64.96
N VAL A 595 -1.51 -5.35 64.51
CA VAL A 595 -2.51 -6.08 63.71
C VAL A 595 -3.09 -7.18 64.60
N PRO A 596 -4.36 -7.13 65.01
CA PRO A 596 -5.04 -8.29 65.57
C PRO A 596 -5.42 -9.20 64.40
N ALA A 597 -4.75 -10.34 64.29
CA ALA A 597 -5.17 -11.42 63.39
C ALA A 597 -5.38 -12.67 64.24
N GLU A 598 -6.64 -13.05 64.44
CA GLU A 598 -6.98 -14.39 64.91
C GLU A 598 -6.92 -15.34 63.71
N PHE A 599 -6.03 -16.32 63.77
CA PHE A 599 -5.98 -17.41 62.79
C PHE A 599 -6.35 -18.71 63.51
N GLU A 600 -7.41 -19.37 63.05
CA GLU A 600 -7.68 -20.75 63.38
C GLU A 600 -6.88 -21.67 62.46
N PHE A 601 -6.03 -22.51 63.04
CA PHE A 601 -5.30 -23.54 62.29
C PHE A 601 -5.83 -24.92 62.65
N TYR A 602 -6.25 -25.67 61.64
CA TYR A 602 -6.61 -27.08 61.76
C TYR A 602 -5.40 -27.97 61.43
N ASN A 603 -5.00 -28.82 62.38
CA ASN A 603 -4.00 -29.86 62.15
C ASN A 603 -4.67 -31.14 61.65
N PHE A 604 -4.61 -31.36 60.34
CA PHE A 604 -5.24 -32.52 59.69
C PHE A 604 -4.54 -33.86 59.92
N LYS A 605 -3.37 -33.90 60.59
CA LYS A 605 -2.73 -35.18 60.95
C LYS A 605 -3.18 -35.75 62.31
N SER A 606 -3.85 -34.99 63.17
CA SER A 606 -4.26 -35.48 64.50
C SER A 606 -5.72 -35.23 64.89
N GLY A 607 -6.52 -34.56 64.05
CA GLY A 607 -7.97 -34.44 64.21
C GLY A 607 -8.46 -33.62 65.42
N ARG A 608 -7.60 -32.85 66.10
CA ARG A 608 -8.01 -31.93 67.18
C ARG A 608 -7.87 -30.47 66.78
N ASN A 609 -8.82 -29.66 67.22
CA ASN A 609 -8.76 -28.21 67.15
C ASN A 609 -7.67 -27.66 68.08
N LEU A 610 -6.70 -26.93 67.55
CA LEU A 610 -5.74 -26.16 68.36
C LEU A 610 -6.26 -24.74 68.50
N HIS A 611 -7.20 -24.51 69.40
CA HIS A 611 -7.49 -23.15 69.86
C HIS A 611 -6.33 -22.69 70.75
N LYS A 612 -5.44 -21.86 70.20
CA LYS A 612 -4.54 -21.04 71.00
C LYS A 612 -4.75 -19.58 70.64
N LYS A 613 -5.43 -18.85 71.54
CA LYS A 613 -5.39 -17.39 71.58
C LYS A 613 -3.98 -16.97 71.97
N PHE A 614 -3.23 -16.36 71.05
CA PHE A 614 -2.05 -15.59 71.42
C PHE A 614 -2.47 -14.13 71.57
N ALA A 615 -2.74 -13.70 72.81
CA ALA A 615 -2.76 -12.28 73.14
C ALA A 615 -1.32 -11.86 73.46
N VAL A 616 -0.65 -11.18 72.53
CA VAL A 616 0.62 -10.51 72.83
C VAL A 616 0.29 -9.19 73.51
N LYS A 617 0.37 -9.15 74.84
CA LYS A 617 0.35 -7.90 75.62
C LYS A 617 1.78 -7.37 75.67
N ILE A 618 2.06 -6.30 74.91
CA ILE A 618 3.34 -5.57 75.02
C ILE A 618 3.23 -4.67 76.26
N SER A 619 3.47 -5.24 77.43
CA SER A 619 3.79 -4.49 78.63
C SER A 619 4.69 -5.36 79.48
N ASP A 620 6.00 -5.27 79.22
CA ASP A 620 7.07 -5.31 80.23
C ASP A 620 8.40 -5.63 79.54
N TYR A 621 9.05 -4.59 78.98
CA TYR A 621 10.50 -4.52 78.94
C TYR A 621 10.91 -3.05 79.08
N LYS A 622 10.77 -2.55 80.31
CA LYS A 622 11.51 -1.40 80.82
C LYS A 622 12.72 -1.93 81.59
N LYS A 623 13.81 -1.17 81.52
CA LYS A 623 15.03 -1.16 82.35
C LYS A 623 16.19 -2.05 81.85
N VAL A 624 17.29 -1.40 81.39
CA VAL A 624 18.51 -1.04 82.16
C VAL A 624 19.47 -2.22 82.11
N SER A 625 20.78 -2.15 81.85
CA SER A 625 21.78 -1.16 81.48
C SER A 625 23.12 -1.91 81.58
N ALA A 626 24.19 -1.42 80.93
CA ALA A 626 25.59 -1.61 81.37
C ALA A 626 26.18 -3.05 81.26
N VAL A 627 27.47 -3.30 81.02
CA VAL A 627 28.69 -2.50 80.79
C VAL A 627 29.75 -3.46 80.19
N LYS A 628 30.63 -2.88 79.36
CA LYS A 628 31.99 -3.26 78.92
C LYS A 628 32.62 -4.58 79.42
N LEU A 629 33.18 -5.36 78.49
CA LEU A 629 34.57 -5.20 78.04
C LEU A 629 34.64 -5.37 76.52
#